data_AF-A0A923SAS0-F1
#
_entry.id   AF-A0A923SAS0-F1
#
_cell.length_a   1.000
_cell.length_b   1.000
_cell.length_c   1.000
_cell.angle_alpha   90.00
_cell.angle_beta   90.00
_cell.angle_gamma   90.00
#
_symmetry.space_group_name_H-M   'P 1'
#
loop_
_entity.id
_entity.type
_entity.pdbx_description
1 polymer ?
#
loop_
_entity_poly.entity_id
_entity_poly.type
_entity_poly.pdbx_seq_one_letter_code
_entity_poly.pdbx_strand_id
1 'polypeptide(L)'
;MSASQAPALDAVALQLLAALEEYGRDAERMVANWPDLDTYREVSAQAETLRMYCATLSEARVQWVELLIAHAELVHHLWRGQYGHGETDGRTLADVRDRHAQCVAALREVCQRFIDRRA
;
A
#
# COMPACT_ATOMS: atom_id res chain seq x y z
N MET A 1 -14.19 25.02 -8.78
CA MET A 1 -14.58 23.64 -8.43
C MET A 1 -16.08 23.61 -8.30
N SER A 2 -16.78 22.89 -9.18
CA SER A 2 -18.24 22.77 -9.10
C SER A 2 -18.63 21.88 -7.93
N ALA A 3 -19.73 22.19 -7.24
CA ALA A 3 -20.25 21.42 -6.10
C ALA A 3 -20.46 19.92 -6.38
N SER A 4 -20.55 19.51 -7.65
CA SER A 4 -20.67 18.11 -8.09
C SER A 4 -19.39 17.28 -7.98
N GLN A 5 -18.21 17.90 -7.89
CA GLN A 5 -16.93 17.17 -7.79
C GLN A 5 -16.61 16.75 -6.35
N ALA A 6 -17.16 17.43 -5.34
CA ALA A 6 -16.86 17.13 -3.95
C ALA A 6 -17.33 15.71 -3.53
N PRO A 7 -18.59 15.31 -3.78
CA PRO A 7 -19.07 13.98 -3.41
C PRO A 7 -18.34 12.83 -4.13
N ALA A 8 -17.91 13.05 -5.38
CA ALA A 8 -17.19 12.05 -6.15
C ALA A 8 -15.79 11.76 -5.58
N LEU A 9 -15.10 12.80 -5.11
CA LEU A 9 -13.78 12.64 -4.49
C LEU A 9 -13.88 11.98 -3.11
N ASP A 10 -14.95 12.24 -2.36
CA ASP A 10 -15.19 11.61 -1.06
C ASP A 10 -15.45 10.10 -1.23
N ALA A 11 -16.24 9.73 -2.25
CA ALA A 11 -16.44 8.33 -2.61
C ALA A 11 -15.12 7.63 -3.00
N VAL A 12 -14.25 8.30 -3.77
CA VAL A 12 -12.92 7.76 -4.11
C VAL A 12 -12.04 7.61 -2.88
N ALA A 13 -12.06 8.56 -1.93
CA ALA A 13 -11.29 8.45 -0.70
C ALA A 13 -11.76 7.27 0.19
N LEU A 14 -13.07 7.05 0.26
CA LEU A 14 -13.64 5.89 0.97
C LEU A 14 -13.28 4.57 0.29
N GLN A 15 -13.35 4.51 -1.04
CA GLN A 15 -12.96 3.32 -1.81
C GLN A 15 -11.46 3.02 -1.68
N LEU A 16 -10.61 4.06 -1.72
CA LEU A 16 -9.18 3.93 -1.50
C LEU A 16 -8.89 3.41 -0.09
N LEU A 17 -9.57 3.94 0.93
CA LEU A 17 -9.41 3.49 2.32
C LEU A 17 -9.75 2.00 2.47
N ALA A 18 -10.90 1.57 1.94
CA ALA A 18 -11.31 0.17 1.98
C ALA A 18 -10.31 -0.76 1.25
N ALA A 19 -9.89 -0.38 0.05
CA ALA A 19 -8.90 -1.14 -0.73
C ALA A 19 -7.54 -1.22 -0.01
N LEU A 20 -7.14 -0.16 0.70
CA LEU A 20 -5.89 -0.10 1.45
C LEU A 20 -5.91 -1.01 2.69
N GLU A 21 -7.06 -1.11 3.37
CA GLU A 21 -7.23 -2.03 4.50
C GLU A 21 -7.15 -3.50 4.07
N GLU A 22 -7.77 -3.83 2.94
CA GLU A 22 -7.68 -5.16 2.33
C GLU A 22 -6.23 -5.48 1.93
N TYR A 23 -5.59 -4.58 1.19
CA TYR A 23 -4.18 -4.69 0.82
C TYR A 23 -3.25 -4.88 2.02
N GLY A 24 -3.41 -4.09 3.09
CA GLY A 24 -2.57 -4.20 4.28
C GLY A 24 -2.67 -5.58 4.94
N ARG A 25 -3.91 -6.08 5.09
CA ARG A 25 -4.18 -7.40 5.67
C ARG A 25 -3.58 -8.54 4.83
N ASP A 26 -3.76 -8.47 3.52
CA ASP A 26 -3.27 -9.53 2.62
C ASP A 26 -1.75 -9.46 2.43
N ALA A 27 -1.14 -8.27 2.50
CA ALA A 27 0.30 -8.12 2.54
C ALA A 27 0.92 -8.73 3.82
N GLU A 28 0.29 -8.56 4.98
CA GLU A 28 0.71 -9.24 6.21
C GLU A 28 0.57 -10.77 6.08
N ARG A 29 -0.54 -11.25 5.50
CA ARG A 29 -0.75 -12.67 5.20
C ARG A 29 0.32 -13.22 4.25
N MET A 30 0.69 -12.45 3.23
CA MET A 30 1.74 -12.79 2.26
C MET A 30 3.09 -12.99 2.95
N VAL A 31 3.47 -12.09 3.86
CA VAL A 31 4.72 -12.19 4.62
C VAL A 31 4.71 -13.42 5.53
N ALA A 32 3.59 -13.68 6.21
CA ALA A 32 3.46 -14.80 7.15
C ALA A 32 3.51 -16.18 6.45
N ASN A 33 2.97 -16.29 5.24
CA ASN A 33 2.82 -17.55 4.52
C ASN A 33 3.78 -17.69 3.32
N TRP A 34 4.85 -16.90 3.28
CA TRP A 34 5.74 -16.91 2.13
C TRP A 34 6.50 -18.24 1.98
N PRO A 35 6.61 -18.81 0.76
CA PRO A 35 6.02 -18.35 -0.50
C PRO A 35 4.63 -18.93 -0.76
N ASP A 36 3.63 -18.05 -0.89
CA ASP A 36 2.33 -18.35 -1.49
C ASP A 36 2.14 -17.43 -2.70
N LEU A 37 2.21 -18.01 -3.91
CA LEU A 37 2.20 -17.26 -5.15
C LEU A 37 0.81 -16.73 -5.52
N ASP A 38 -0.26 -17.34 -5.01
CA ASP A 38 -1.61 -16.85 -5.27
C ASP A 38 -1.88 -15.61 -4.40
N THR A 39 -1.48 -15.66 -3.11
CA THR A 39 -1.50 -14.45 -2.26
C THR A 39 -0.61 -13.34 -2.82
N TYR A 40 0.57 -13.65 -3.37
CA TYR A 40 1.43 -12.64 -4.02
C TYR A 40 0.75 -11.96 -5.22
N ARG A 41 0.08 -12.73 -6.09
CA ARG A 41 -0.64 -12.20 -7.25
C ARG A 41 -1.79 -11.30 -6.81
N GLU A 42 -2.53 -11.70 -5.79
CA GLU A 42 -3.64 -10.93 -5.22
C GLU A 42 -3.15 -9.58 -4.69
N VAL A 43 -2.12 -9.58 -3.84
CA VAL A 43 -1.53 -8.35 -3.28
C VAL A 43 -0.98 -7.44 -4.39
N SER A 44 -0.39 -8.01 -5.44
CA SER A 44 0.10 -7.24 -6.59
C SER A 44 -1.04 -6.58 -7.39
N ALA A 45 -2.18 -7.28 -7.55
CA ALA A 45 -3.37 -6.74 -8.21
C ALA A 45 -4.06 -5.65 -7.35
N GLN A 46 -4.06 -5.81 -6.03
CA GLN A 46 -4.53 -4.79 -5.10
C GLN A 46 -3.67 -3.52 -5.18
N ALA A 47 -2.34 -3.65 -5.26
CA ALA A 47 -1.44 -2.50 -5.45
C ALA A 47 -1.79 -1.71 -6.73
N GLU A 48 -2.11 -2.39 -7.82
CA GLU A 48 -2.55 -1.73 -9.06
C GLU A 48 -3.91 -1.02 -8.89
N THR A 49 -4.81 -1.57 -8.09
CA THR A 49 -6.08 -0.94 -7.74
C THR A 49 -5.88 0.34 -6.93
N LEU A 50 -4.98 0.31 -5.93
CA LEU A 50 -4.58 1.51 -5.17
C LEU A 50 -4.01 2.59 -6.09
N ARG A 51 -3.16 2.20 -7.06
CA ARG A 51 -2.60 3.13 -8.06
C ARG A 51 -3.69 3.89 -8.80
N MET A 52 -4.76 3.21 -9.21
CA MET A 52 -5.88 3.84 -9.94
C MET A 52 -6.58 4.90 -9.08
N TYR A 53 -6.86 4.61 -7.81
CA TYR A 53 -7.49 5.56 -6.91
C TYR A 53 -6.56 6.74 -6.57
N CYS A 54 -5.28 6.49 -6.30
CA CYS A 54 -4.30 7.53 -6.00
C CYS A 54 -4.00 8.44 -7.21
N ALA A 55 -4.25 7.98 -8.44
CA ALA A 55 -4.15 8.83 -9.62
C ALA A 55 -5.22 9.96 -9.59
N THR A 56 -6.39 9.66 -9.03
CA THR A 56 -7.54 10.58 -8.88
C THR A 56 -7.39 11.54 -7.70
N LEU A 57 -6.70 11.13 -6.62
CA LEU A 57 -6.47 11.96 -5.43
C LEU A 57 -5.02 12.48 -5.40
N SER A 58 -4.81 13.73 -5.81
CA SER A 58 -3.49 14.35 -5.89
C SER A 58 -2.68 14.28 -4.60
N GLU A 59 -3.34 14.47 -3.47
CA GLU A 59 -2.78 14.51 -2.12
C GLU A 59 -2.26 13.14 -1.66
N ALA A 60 -2.74 12.05 -2.28
CA ALA A 60 -2.32 10.68 -1.98
C ALA A 60 -1.09 10.23 -2.79
N ARG A 61 -0.69 10.98 -3.83
CA ARG A 61 0.33 10.52 -4.79
C ARG A 61 1.70 10.27 -4.16
N VAL A 62 2.14 11.13 -3.25
CA VAL A 62 3.46 11.00 -2.60
C VAL A 62 3.48 9.75 -1.73
N GLN A 63 2.46 9.58 -0.89
CA GLN A 63 2.32 8.45 0.02
C GLN A 63 2.12 7.13 -0.74
N TRP A 64 1.44 7.18 -1.89
CA TRP A 64 1.35 6.05 -2.81
C TRP A 64 2.72 5.63 -3.35
N VAL A 65 3.55 6.58 -3.80
CA VAL A 65 4.90 6.26 -4.30
C VAL A 65 5.77 5.66 -3.18
N GLU A 66 5.70 6.20 -1.96
CA GLU A 66 6.41 5.62 -0.81
C GLU A 66 5.95 4.19 -0.50
N LEU A 67 4.63 3.93 -0.55
CA LEU A 67 4.08 2.58 -0.38
C LEU A 67 4.56 1.63 -1.48
N LEU A 68 4.59 2.07 -2.74
CA LEU A 68 5.05 1.27 -3.86
C LEU A 68 6.53 0.89 -3.72
N ILE A 69 7.37 1.83 -3.27
CA ILE A 69 8.78 1.58 -2.97
C ILE A 69 8.89 0.54 -1.84
N ALA A 70 8.21 0.77 -0.71
CA ALA A 70 8.26 -0.15 0.43
C ALA A 70 7.71 -1.55 0.07
N HIS A 71 6.70 -1.64 -0.79
CA HIS A 71 6.19 -2.91 -1.31
C HIS A 71 7.22 -3.65 -2.15
N ALA A 72 7.89 -2.96 -3.08
CA ALA A 72 8.94 -3.54 -3.89
C ALA A 72 10.12 -4.02 -3.03
N GLU A 73 10.52 -3.25 -2.01
CA GLU A 73 11.54 -3.64 -1.03
C GLU A 73 11.11 -4.89 -0.26
N LEU A 74 9.88 -4.93 0.25
CA LEU A 74 9.34 -6.09 0.97
C LEU A 74 9.38 -7.36 0.10
N VAL A 75 8.83 -7.29 -1.11
CA VAL A 75 8.81 -8.41 -2.07
C VAL A 75 10.23 -8.84 -2.41
N HIS A 76 11.15 -7.89 -2.63
CA HIS A 76 12.55 -8.19 -2.90
C HIS A 76 13.20 -8.96 -1.74
N HIS A 77 12.99 -8.54 -0.50
CA HIS A 77 13.51 -9.24 0.68
C HIS A 77 12.91 -10.65 0.83
N LEU A 78 11.63 -10.84 0.54
CA LEU A 78 10.98 -12.16 0.56
C LEU A 78 11.59 -13.12 -0.49
N TRP A 79 11.76 -12.65 -1.73
CA TRP A 79 12.42 -13.45 -2.77
C TRP A 79 13.88 -13.74 -2.44
N ARG A 80 14.63 -12.76 -1.91
CA ARG A 80 16.02 -12.99 -1.49
C ARG A 80 16.13 -13.97 -0.33
N GLY A 81 15.23 -13.90 0.65
CA GLY A 81 15.21 -14.85 1.77
C GLY A 81 14.92 -16.28 1.31
N GLN A 82 14.09 -16.44 0.28
CA GLN A 82 13.73 -17.76 -0.24
C GLN A 82 14.77 -18.36 -1.21
N TYR A 83 15.39 -17.55 -2.07
CA TYR A 83 16.22 -18.06 -3.20
C TYR A 83 17.65 -17.50 -3.25
N GLY A 84 17.99 -16.51 -2.43
CA GLY A 84 19.29 -15.84 -2.46
C GLY A 84 20.32 -16.46 -1.51
N HIS A 85 21.60 -16.41 -1.92
CA HIS A 85 22.76 -16.56 -1.04
C HIS A 85 23.63 -15.30 -1.20
N GLY A 86 23.56 -14.33 -0.28
CA GLY A 86 24.44 -13.15 -0.35
C GLY A 86 23.99 -11.93 0.44
N GLU A 87 24.97 -11.05 0.70
CA GLU A 87 24.98 -9.92 1.63
C GLU A 87 23.77 -8.96 1.53
N THR A 88 23.34 -8.52 2.71
CA THR A 88 22.26 -7.56 2.96
C THR A 88 22.73 -6.12 2.75
N ASP A 89 21.82 -5.23 2.35
CA ASP A 89 22.01 -3.76 2.45
C ASP A 89 22.05 -3.25 3.91
N GLY A 90 22.10 -4.17 4.88
CA GLY A 90 22.03 -3.93 6.31
C GLY A 90 20.63 -4.05 6.90
N ARG A 91 19.56 -4.02 6.09
CA ARG A 91 18.18 -4.12 6.58
C ARG A 91 17.70 -5.55 6.71
N THR A 92 16.94 -5.80 7.77
CA THR A 92 16.27 -7.08 8.02
C THR A 92 14.88 -7.11 7.37
N LEU A 93 14.29 -8.31 7.25
CA LEU A 93 12.89 -8.44 6.83
C LEU A 93 11.94 -7.68 7.77
N ALA A 94 12.26 -7.63 9.07
CA ALA A 94 11.47 -6.88 10.04
C ALA A 94 11.48 -5.38 9.73
N ASP A 95 12.65 -4.80 9.42
CA ASP A 95 12.78 -3.38 9.11
C ASP A 95 11.95 -2.98 7.87
N VAL A 96 12.00 -3.78 6.81
CA VAL A 96 11.23 -3.49 5.58
C VAL A 96 9.73 -3.73 5.77
N ARG A 97 9.33 -4.72 6.58
CA ARG A 97 7.92 -4.93 6.94
C ARG A 97 7.39 -3.76 7.76
N ASP A 98 8.15 -3.28 8.73
CA ASP A 98 7.74 -2.15 9.57
C ASP A 98 7.67 -0.85 8.75
N ARG A 99 8.62 -0.64 7.82
CA ARG A 99 8.53 0.47 6.85
C ARG A 99 7.29 0.37 5.96
N HIS A 100 6.98 -0.82 5.44
CA HIS A 100 5.77 -1.05 4.64
C HIS A 100 4.50 -0.72 5.43
N ALA A 101 4.39 -1.19 6.68
CA ALA A 101 3.27 -0.88 7.57
C ALA A 101 3.13 0.63 7.84
N GLN A 102 4.25 1.35 8.03
CA GLN A 102 4.26 2.80 8.18
C GLN A 102 3.72 3.51 6.92
N CYS A 103 4.10 3.06 5.72
CA CYS A 103 3.58 3.62 4.47
C CYS A 103 2.08 3.37 4.29
N VAL A 104 1.58 2.19 4.67
CA VAL A 104 0.13 1.90 4.69
C VAL A 104 -0.59 2.84 5.67
N ALA A 105 -0.07 3.01 6.89
CA ALA A 105 -0.65 3.94 7.87
C ALA A 105 -0.65 5.39 7.37
N ALA A 106 0.44 5.85 6.75
CA ALA A 106 0.54 7.21 6.22
C ALA A 106 -0.48 7.47 5.09
N LEU A 107 -0.68 6.51 4.19
CA LEU A 107 -1.69 6.64 3.13
C LEU A 107 -3.11 6.60 3.70
N ARG A 108 -3.36 5.78 4.72
CA ARG A 108 -4.64 5.76 5.46
C ARG A 108 -4.95 7.13 6.06
N GLU A 109 -3.99 7.76 6.72
CA GLU A 109 -4.18 9.09 7.30
C GLU A 109 -4.50 10.15 6.25
N VAL A 110 -3.91 10.07 5.04
CA VAL A 110 -4.27 10.97 3.93
C VAL A 110 -5.74 10.79 3.56
N CYS A 111 -6.21 9.55 3.42
CA CYS A 111 -7.60 9.25 3.09
C CYS A 111 -8.55 9.78 4.18
N GLN A 112 -8.22 9.54 5.45
CA GLN A 112 -9.03 9.99 6.59
C GLN A 112 -9.11 11.52 6.65
N ARG A 113 -7.99 12.22 6.50
CA ARG A 113 -7.99 13.69 6.44
C ARG A 113 -8.83 14.23 5.29
N PHE A 114 -8.90 13.51 4.17
CA PHE A 114 -9.73 13.91 3.04
C PHE A 114 -11.23 13.82 3.38
N ILE A 115 -11.62 12.72 4.04
CA ILE A 115 -12.99 12.48 4.50
C ILE A 115 -13.40 13.49 5.58
N ASP A 116 -12.54 13.72 6.58
CA ASP A 116 -12.86 14.56 7.74
C ASP A 116 -12.93 16.06 7.40
N ARG A 117 -12.17 16.55 6.41
CA ARG A 117 -12.15 17.97 6.04
C ARG A 117 -13.47 18.49 5.43
N ARG A 118 -14.44 17.61 5.18
CA ARG A 118 -15.73 17.95 4.58
C ARG A 118 -16.94 17.50 5.40
N ALA A 119 -16.72 16.84 6.53
CA ALA A 119 -17.74 16.56 7.55
C ALA A 119 -17.99 17.81 8.41
#